data_AF-A0A1V1PU97-F1
#
_entry.id   AF-A0A1V1PU97-F1
#
_cell.length_a   1.000
_cell.length_b   1.000
_cell.length_c   1.000
_cell.angle_alpha   90.00
_cell.angle_beta   90.00
_cell.angle_gamma   90.00
#
_symmetry.space_group_name_H-M   'P 1'
#
loop_
_entity.id
_entity.type
_entity.pdbx_description
1 polymer ?
#
loop_
_entity_poly.entity_id
_entity_poly.type
_entity_poly.pdbx_seq_one_letter_code
_entity_poly.pdbx_strand_id
1 'polypeptide(L)'
;MRLPLVCAALASLLSCAPQERAGACDVRHEREVMFANGGAQETVTARAFGASCDKAIALYTIHDGEGHPVWSWTAPMARAFGDQFAAAEEEQLTTFIERWAQPHITTTEEAPPWGALEPGQTTLDELTYDDLRARNLPMLCHLTSVARESCVFWEPAAGGAGLLYERLATAAEEEAG
;
A
#
# COMPACT_ATOMS: atom_id res chain seq x y z
N MET A 1 -5.67 -19.29 -71.58
CA MET A 1 -6.40 -18.48 -70.58
C MET A 1 -5.52 -18.44 -69.32
N ARG A 2 -4.74 -17.39 -69.09
CA ARG A 2 -5.00 -16.17 -68.27
C ARG A 2 -5.00 -16.42 -66.74
N LEU A 3 -3.94 -15.89 -66.07
CA LEU A 3 -3.68 -15.43 -64.67
C LEU A 3 -4.91 -15.20 -63.73
N PRO A 4 -4.77 -14.95 -62.38
CA PRO A 4 -3.58 -14.83 -61.50
C PRO A 4 -3.71 -15.50 -60.09
N LEU A 5 -2.60 -15.76 -59.36
CA LEU A 5 -2.07 -14.97 -58.22
C LEU A 5 -3.10 -14.63 -57.10
N VAL A 6 -3.02 -15.31 -55.95
CA VAL A 6 -3.45 -14.75 -54.65
C VAL A 6 -2.34 -15.02 -53.64
N CYS A 7 -1.36 -14.13 -53.68
CA CYS A 7 -0.39 -13.92 -52.60
C CYS A 7 -1.08 -13.20 -51.43
N ALA A 8 -0.64 -13.56 -50.22
CA ALA A 8 -0.45 -12.67 -49.08
C ALA A 8 -1.67 -11.91 -48.52
N ALA A 9 -2.27 -12.44 -47.45
CA ALA A 9 -3.02 -11.63 -46.48
C ALA A 9 -3.16 -12.34 -45.11
N LEU A 10 -2.04 -12.76 -44.49
CA LEU A 10 -2.01 -13.27 -43.12
C LEU A 10 -0.78 -12.71 -42.39
N ALA A 11 -0.73 -11.37 -42.24
CA ALA A 11 0.35 -10.71 -41.49
C ALA A 11 -0.15 -9.43 -40.81
N SER A 12 -1.27 -9.52 -40.10
CA SER A 12 -1.81 -8.39 -39.31
C SER A 12 -2.45 -8.87 -38.02
N LEU A 13 -1.85 -9.84 -37.34
CA LEU A 13 -2.05 -9.93 -35.89
C LEU A 13 -1.24 -8.79 -35.30
N LEU A 14 -1.98 -7.70 -35.05
CA LEU A 14 -1.59 -6.52 -34.31
C LEU A 14 -0.73 -6.93 -33.12
N SER A 15 0.55 -6.62 -33.23
CA SER A 15 1.47 -6.57 -32.11
C SER A 15 1.00 -5.46 -31.18
N CYS A 16 0.12 -5.81 -30.23
CA CYS A 16 -0.08 -5.02 -29.02
C CYS A 16 1.18 -5.20 -28.15
N ALA A 17 2.31 -4.66 -28.61
CA ALA A 17 3.43 -4.44 -27.71
C ALA A 17 2.98 -3.30 -26.76
N PRO A 18 2.96 -3.52 -25.43
CA PRO A 18 2.76 -2.42 -24.50
C PRO A 18 3.85 -1.38 -24.81
N GLN A 19 3.41 -0.21 -25.26
CA GLN A 19 4.30 0.90 -25.49
C GLN A 19 4.74 1.39 -24.11
N GLU A 20 5.87 0.86 -23.61
CA GLU A 20 6.58 1.43 -22.48
C GLU A 20 6.84 2.89 -22.82
N ARG A 21 6.04 3.79 -22.22
CA ARG A 21 6.30 5.21 -22.32
C ARG A 21 7.57 5.44 -21.53
N ALA A 22 8.67 5.67 -22.23
CA ALA A 22 9.91 6.13 -21.62
C ALA A 22 9.59 7.28 -20.65
N GLY A 23 9.87 7.08 -19.36
CA GLY A 23 9.59 8.04 -18.29
C GLY A 23 8.31 7.81 -17.48
N ALA A 24 7.51 6.78 -17.76
CA ALA A 24 6.40 6.39 -16.88
C ALA A 24 6.94 5.81 -15.55
N CYS A 25 6.27 6.14 -14.45
CA CYS A 25 6.53 5.53 -13.15
C CYS A 25 5.58 4.33 -13.01
N ASP A 26 6.12 3.13 -12.79
CA ASP A 26 5.33 1.96 -12.39
C ASP A 26 6.21 0.98 -11.62
N VAL A 27 6.31 1.19 -10.31
CA VAL A 27 7.10 0.37 -9.39
C VAL A 27 6.15 -0.28 -8.41
N ARG A 28 6.29 -1.60 -8.22
CA ARG A 28 5.42 -2.40 -7.36
C ARG A 28 6.26 -3.39 -6.54
N HIS A 29 5.88 -3.57 -5.28
CA HIS A 29 6.35 -4.66 -4.46
C HIS A 29 5.18 -5.34 -3.74
N GLU A 30 5.27 -6.65 -3.59
CA GLU A 30 4.30 -7.47 -2.88
C GLU A 30 4.99 -8.20 -1.74
N ARG A 31 4.28 -8.37 -0.63
CA ARG A 31 4.77 -9.11 0.53
C ARG A 31 3.65 -9.88 1.18
N GLU A 32 3.92 -11.14 1.49
CA GLU A 32 3.06 -11.96 2.32
C GLU A 32 3.22 -11.58 3.80
N VAL A 33 2.09 -11.47 4.50
CA VAL A 33 2.04 -11.12 5.94
C VAL A 33 1.04 -12.03 6.67
N MET A 34 1.11 -12.00 8.00
CA MET A 34 0.16 -12.66 8.90
C MET A 34 -0.59 -11.59 9.70
N PHE A 35 -1.61 -11.01 9.08
CA PHE A 35 -2.44 -9.94 9.64
C PHE A 35 -3.73 -10.45 10.29
N ALA A 36 -4.57 -11.24 9.60
CA ALA A 36 -5.90 -11.60 10.15
C ALA A 36 -5.87 -12.71 11.21
N ASN A 37 -4.69 -13.29 11.52
CA ASN A 37 -4.50 -14.45 12.40
C ASN A 37 -5.38 -15.68 12.04
N GLY A 38 -5.92 -15.74 10.82
CA GLY A 38 -6.90 -16.73 10.35
C GLY A 38 -6.31 -17.96 9.64
N GLY A 39 -4.99 -18.10 9.61
CA GLY A 39 -4.28 -19.25 9.02
C GLY A 39 -4.00 -19.14 7.51
N ALA A 40 -4.63 -18.20 6.79
CA ALA A 40 -4.25 -17.81 5.43
C ALA A 40 -3.38 -16.56 5.46
N GLN A 41 -2.39 -16.46 4.57
CA GLN A 41 -1.50 -15.30 4.46
C GLN A 41 -2.18 -14.20 3.65
N GLU A 42 -2.13 -12.97 4.16
CA GLU A 42 -2.56 -11.79 3.44
C GLU A 42 -1.43 -11.26 2.55
N THR A 43 -1.78 -10.57 1.47
CA THR A 43 -0.81 -9.91 0.61
C THR A 43 -0.88 -8.40 0.77
N VAL A 44 0.22 -7.81 1.20
CA VAL A 44 0.47 -6.37 1.12
C VAL A 44 1.02 -6.05 -0.26
N THR A 45 0.46 -5.05 -0.93
CA THR A 45 1.04 -4.46 -2.14
C THR A 45 1.32 -2.98 -1.89
N ALA A 46 2.56 -2.56 -2.12
CA ALA A 46 2.92 -1.16 -2.27
C ALA A 46 3.22 -0.89 -3.75
N ARG A 47 2.68 0.22 -4.29
CA ARG A 47 2.87 0.59 -5.69
C ARG A 47 2.95 2.11 -5.84
N ALA A 48 3.89 2.57 -6.66
CA ALA A 48 3.88 3.91 -7.22
C ALA A 48 3.65 3.81 -8.72
N PHE A 49 2.63 4.51 -9.24
CA PHE A 49 2.36 4.50 -10.68
C PHE A 49 1.87 5.86 -11.20
N GLY A 50 2.26 6.23 -12.41
CA GLY A 50 1.86 7.50 -13.04
C GLY A 50 2.60 7.81 -14.33
N ALA A 51 2.30 8.98 -14.91
CA ALA A 51 2.94 9.44 -16.14
C ALA A 51 4.45 9.72 -15.95
N SER A 52 4.88 9.98 -14.72
CA SER A 52 6.25 10.21 -14.24
C SER A 52 6.27 10.11 -12.71
N CYS A 53 7.44 9.96 -12.08
CA CYS A 53 7.56 9.78 -10.62
C CYS A 53 7.09 11.00 -9.82
N ASP A 54 7.28 12.23 -10.34
CA ASP A 54 6.75 13.47 -9.76
C ASP A 54 5.22 13.59 -9.87
N LYS A 55 4.60 12.77 -10.73
CA LYS A 55 3.14 12.71 -10.95
C LYS A 55 2.56 11.33 -10.62
N ALA A 56 3.26 10.57 -9.79
CA ALA A 56 2.84 9.24 -9.42
C ALA A 56 1.82 9.26 -8.27
N ILE A 57 0.96 8.25 -8.27
CA ILE A 57 0.07 7.91 -7.17
C ILE A 57 0.72 6.79 -6.38
N ALA A 58 0.77 6.97 -5.06
CA ALA A 58 1.10 5.92 -4.11
C ALA A 58 -0.17 5.12 -3.81
N LEU A 59 -0.07 3.79 -3.87
CA LEU A 59 -1.14 2.86 -3.54
C LEU A 59 -0.59 1.80 -2.60
N TYR A 60 -1.23 1.68 -1.43
CA TYR A 60 -0.99 0.61 -0.48
C TYR A 60 -2.28 -0.19 -0.34
N THR A 61 -2.23 -1.49 -0.52
CA THR A 61 -3.40 -2.37 -0.38
C THR A 61 -3.06 -3.61 0.41
N ILE A 62 -4.05 -4.11 1.15
CA ILE A 62 -4.00 -5.41 1.81
C ILE A 62 -5.11 -6.26 1.19
N HIS A 63 -4.76 -7.44 0.74
CA HIS A 63 -5.70 -8.46 0.28
C HIS A 63 -5.70 -9.64 1.24
N ASP A 64 -6.88 -10.22 1.49
CA ASP A 64 -6.99 -11.46 2.25
C ASP A 64 -6.39 -12.67 1.50
N GLY A 65 -6.36 -13.83 2.13
CA GLY A 65 -5.84 -15.07 1.52
C GLY A 65 -6.64 -15.60 0.33
N GLU A 66 -7.81 -15.04 0.05
CA GLU A 66 -8.62 -15.34 -1.15
C GLU A 66 -8.41 -14.29 -2.26
N GLY A 67 -7.64 -13.23 -1.97
CA GLY A 67 -7.35 -12.14 -2.89
C GLY A 67 -8.37 -10.99 -2.86
N HIS A 68 -9.27 -10.92 -1.88
CA HIS A 68 -10.20 -9.80 -1.75
C HIS A 68 -9.53 -8.61 -1.05
N PRO A 69 -9.73 -7.36 -1.54
CA PRO A 69 -9.17 -6.19 -0.90
C PRO A 69 -9.87 -5.92 0.44
N VAL A 70 -9.11 -5.87 1.53
CA VAL A 70 -9.62 -5.62 2.88
C VAL A 70 -9.20 -4.26 3.44
N TRP A 71 -8.17 -3.66 2.84
CA TRP A 71 -7.72 -2.30 3.14
C TRP A 71 -7.09 -1.66 1.90
N SER A 72 -7.26 -0.35 1.78
CA SER A 72 -6.53 0.44 0.80
C SER A 72 -6.25 1.84 1.31
N TRP A 73 -5.05 2.35 1.00
CA TRP A 73 -4.69 3.74 1.17
C TRP A 73 -4.07 4.26 -0.12
N THR A 74 -4.40 5.50 -0.48
CA THR A 74 -3.81 6.13 -1.66
C THR A 74 -3.63 7.64 -1.47
N ALA A 75 -2.56 8.17 -2.05
CA ALA A 75 -2.29 9.60 -2.13
C ALA A 75 -1.37 9.90 -3.31
N PRO A 76 -1.33 11.14 -3.81
CA PRO A 76 -0.23 11.60 -4.66
C PRO A 76 1.11 11.43 -3.93
N MET A 77 2.12 10.86 -4.61
CA MET A 77 3.45 10.61 -4.03
C MET A 77 4.06 11.89 -3.42
N ALA A 78 4.04 12.99 -4.17
CA ALA A 78 4.56 14.28 -3.69
C ALA A 78 3.84 14.81 -2.44
N ARG A 79 2.54 14.53 -2.30
CA ARG A 79 1.76 14.96 -1.13
C ARG A 79 2.12 14.15 0.12
N ALA A 80 2.24 12.83 -0.02
CA ALA A 80 2.49 11.95 1.11
C ALA A 80 3.97 11.92 1.51
N PHE A 81 4.85 11.84 0.52
CA PHE A 81 6.26 11.58 0.73
C PHE A 81 7.17 12.74 0.27
N GLY A 82 6.61 13.88 -0.14
CA GLY A 82 7.39 15.03 -0.60
C GLY A 82 8.03 14.83 -1.98
N ASP A 83 8.84 15.80 -2.40
CA ASP A 83 9.40 15.86 -3.75
C ASP A 83 10.67 15.00 -3.93
N GLN A 84 11.05 14.20 -2.93
CA GLN A 84 12.27 13.37 -2.96
C GLN A 84 12.29 12.33 -4.09
N PHE A 85 11.14 12.03 -4.69
CA PHE A 85 11.00 11.12 -5.83
C PHE A 85 10.81 11.81 -7.18
N ALA A 86 10.81 13.15 -7.23
CA ALA A 86 10.62 13.88 -8.47
C ALA A 86 11.77 13.70 -9.47
N ALA A 87 12.99 13.50 -8.95
CA ALA A 87 14.20 13.20 -9.70
C ALA A 87 14.88 11.92 -9.22
N ALA A 88 14.17 11.07 -8.47
CA ALA A 88 14.74 9.83 -7.95
C ALA A 88 15.09 8.88 -9.10
N GLU A 89 16.22 8.22 -8.94
CA GLU A 89 16.55 7.07 -9.76
C GLU A 89 15.60 5.91 -9.43
N GLU A 90 15.35 5.05 -10.42
CA GLU A 90 14.43 3.91 -10.29
C GLU A 90 14.80 3.00 -9.10
N GLU A 91 16.09 2.84 -8.81
CA GLU A 91 16.60 2.04 -7.68
C GLU A 91 16.22 2.64 -6.33
N GLN A 92 16.26 3.96 -6.18
CA GLN A 92 15.84 4.64 -4.95
C GLN A 92 14.33 4.46 -4.72
N LEU A 93 13.52 4.61 -5.77
CA LEU A 93 12.08 4.40 -5.67
C LEU A 93 11.75 2.94 -5.36
N THR A 94 12.44 1.99 -6.00
CA THR A 94 12.27 0.55 -5.76
C THR A 94 12.58 0.21 -4.30
N THR A 95 13.73 0.66 -3.79
CA THR A 95 14.12 0.47 -2.39
C THR A 95 13.06 1.02 -1.41
N PHE A 96 12.51 2.19 -1.72
CA PHE A 96 11.43 2.77 -0.91
C PHE A 96 10.15 1.91 -0.97
N ILE A 97 9.70 1.50 -2.15
CA ILE A 97 8.48 0.69 -2.30
C ILE A 97 8.62 -0.67 -1.62
N GLU A 98 9.79 -1.30 -1.71
CA GLU A 98 10.12 -2.55 -1.01
C GLU A 98 10.03 -2.41 0.50
N ARG A 99 10.56 -1.31 1.06
CA ARG A 99 10.46 -1.02 2.49
C ARG A 99 9.03 -0.68 2.90
N TRP A 100 8.34 0.12 2.11
CA TRP A 100 6.97 0.54 2.40
C TRP A 100 5.99 -0.64 2.44
N ALA A 101 6.25 -1.70 1.66
CA ALA A 101 5.51 -2.97 1.72
C ALA A 101 5.75 -3.80 2.99
N GLN A 102 6.58 -3.33 3.94
CA GLN A 102 6.86 -4.01 5.21
C GLN A 102 6.15 -3.29 6.36
N PRO A 103 4.89 -3.65 6.65
CA PRO A 103 4.19 -3.02 7.76
C PRO A 103 4.70 -3.52 9.11
N HIS A 104 4.40 -2.75 10.15
CA HIS A 104 4.57 -3.16 11.52
C HIS A 104 3.33 -3.90 12.02
N ILE A 105 3.48 -5.19 12.38
CA ILE A 105 2.39 -6.03 12.88
C ILE A 105 2.45 -6.08 14.40
N THR A 106 1.31 -5.82 15.04
CA THR A 106 1.12 -5.69 16.48
C THR A 106 -0.35 -6.03 16.79
N THR A 107 -0.88 -5.60 17.94
CA THR A 107 -2.28 -5.75 18.31
C THR A 107 -2.87 -4.44 18.81
N THR A 108 -4.20 -4.36 18.83
CA THR A 108 -4.90 -3.17 19.32
C THR A 108 -4.64 -2.88 20.79
N GLU A 109 -4.22 -3.87 21.59
CA GLU A 109 -3.85 -3.66 22.99
C GLU A 109 -2.64 -2.72 23.15
N GLU A 110 -1.69 -2.78 22.20
CA GLU A 110 -0.48 -1.93 22.19
C GLU A 110 -0.75 -0.48 21.76
N ALA A 111 -1.95 -0.18 21.24
CA ALA A 111 -2.34 1.19 20.91
C ALA A 111 -2.35 2.07 22.18
N PRO A 112 -2.03 3.38 22.06
CA PRO A 112 -2.00 4.27 23.22
C PRO A 112 -3.39 4.39 23.86
N PRO A 113 -3.47 4.65 25.18
CA PRO A 113 -4.74 4.94 25.83
C PRO A 113 -5.38 6.21 25.28
N TRP A 114 -6.71 6.31 25.35
CA TRP A 114 -7.47 7.44 24.80
C TRP A 114 -6.92 8.81 25.22
N GLY A 115 -6.62 8.99 26.51
CA GLY A 115 -6.07 10.23 27.04
C GLY A 115 -4.66 10.60 26.56
N ALA A 116 -3.99 9.73 25.81
CA ALA A 116 -2.70 9.97 25.17
C ALA A 116 -2.81 10.22 23.64
N LEU A 117 -4.03 10.19 23.08
CA LEU A 117 -4.27 10.54 21.69
C LEU A 117 -4.37 12.06 21.52
N GLU A 118 -3.74 12.56 20.48
CA GLU A 118 -3.94 13.92 20.00
C GLU A 118 -5.26 14.04 19.23
N PRO A 119 -5.91 15.22 19.23
CA PRO A 119 -7.14 15.45 18.48
C PRO A 119 -6.99 15.08 16.99
N GLY A 120 -7.92 14.27 16.49
CA GLY A 120 -7.95 13.85 15.08
C GLY A 120 -7.05 12.66 14.75
N GLN A 121 -6.35 12.06 15.71
CA GLN A 121 -5.63 10.79 15.47
C GLN A 121 -6.57 9.60 15.27
N THR A 122 -7.82 9.68 15.71
CA THR A 122 -8.84 8.68 15.43
C THR A 122 -10.17 9.38 15.11
N THR A 123 -11.01 8.69 14.36
CA THR A 123 -12.40 9.08 14.09
C THR A 123 -13.40 8.36 14.99
N LEU A 124 -12.91 7.42 15.81
CA LEU A 124 -13.72 6.66 16.76
C LEU A 124 -14.02 7.51 18.00
N ASP A 125 -15.13 7.21 18.67
CA ASP A 125 -15.39 7.71 20.01
C ASP A 125 -14.60 6.89 21.06
N GLU A 126 -14.46 7.45 22.27
CA GLU A 126 -13.69 6.87 23.37
C GLU A 126 -14.13 5.45 23.72
N LEU A 127 -15.44 5.22 23.80
CA LEU A 127 -15.98 3.92 24.18
C LEU A 127 -15.65 2.85 23.13
N THR A 128 -15.84 3.18 21.85
CA THR A 128 -15.51 2.26 20.74
C THR A 128 -14.00 1.99 20.67
N TYR A 129 -13.18 3.03 20.83
CA TYR A 129 -11.72 2.90 20.80
C TYR A 129 -11.21 1.99 21.91
N ASP A 130 -11.64 2.21 23.16
CA ASP A 130 -11.21 1.39 24.29
C ASP A 130 -11.74 -0.04 24.23
N ASP A 131 -12.95 -0.28 23.68
CA ASP A 131 -13.44 -1.63 23.41
C ASP A 131 -12.52 -2.38 22.43
N LEU A 132 -12.17 -1.74 21.30
CA LEU A 132 -11.27 -2.34 20.32
C LEU A 132 -9.89 -2.65 20.90
N ARG A 133 -9.35 -1.78 21.76
CA ARG A 133 -8.09 -2.03 22.47
C ARG A 133 -8.20 -3.23 23.41
N ALA A 134 -9.28 -3.30 24.20
CA ALA A 134 -9.51 -4.39 25.15
C ALA A 134 -9.70 -5.75 24.47
N ARG A 135 -10.15 -5.77 23.21
CA ARG A 135 -10.33 -7.00 22.42
C ARG A 135 -9.03 -7.60 21.87
N ASN A 136 -7.91 -6.88 21.96
CA ASN A 136 -6.59 -7.36 21.52
C ASN A 136 -6.60 -7.95 20.09
N LEU A 137 -7.22 -7.21 19.16
CA LEU A 137 -7.35 -7.62 17.76
C LEU A 137 -6.00 -7.47 17.04
N PRO A 138 -5.75 -8.24 15.97
CA PRO A 138 -4.56 -8.03 15.15
C PRO A 138 -4.56 -6.62 14.55
N MET A 139 -3.40 -5.97 14.57
CA MET A 139 -3.22 -4.61 14.08
C MET A 139 -1.99 -4.53 13.18
N LEU A 140 -2.10 -3.73 12.13
CA LEU A 140 -1.06 -3.50 11.15
C LEU A 140 -0.91 -1.99 10.95
N CYS A 141 0.30 -1.46 11.16
CA CYS A 141 0.63 -0.07 10.92
C CYS A 141 1.49 0.06 9.66
N HIS A 142 1.13 1.00 8.78
CA HIS A 142 1.90 1.31 7.58
C HIS A 142 2.07 2.81 7.41
N LEU A 143 3.15 3.22 6.74
CA LEU A 143 3.40 4.62 6.43
C LEU A 143 2.31 5.19 5.52
N THR A 144 1.88 6.40 5.83
CA THR A 144 1.00 7.25 5.01
C THR A 144 1.61 8.61 4.71
N SER A 145 2.74 8.93 5.35
CA SER A 145 3.64 10.01 4.97
C SER A 145 5.06 9.73 5.46
N VAL A 146 6.00 10.65 5.21
CA VAL A 146 7.36 10.58 5.80
C VAL A 146 7.39 10.58 7.33
N ALA A 147 6.30 11.00 7.99
CA ALA A 147 6.27 11.19 9.44
C ALA A 147 5.02 10.61 10.10
N ARG A 148 4.16 9.91 9.36
CA ARG A 148 2.89 9.37 9.88
C ARG A 148 2.65 7.95 9.40
N GLU A 149 2.04 7.19 10.29
CA GLU A 149 1.52 5.87 10.02
C GLU A 149 0.03 5.82 10.32
N SER A 150 -0.69 5.03 9.54
CA SER A 150 -2.05 4.61 9.85
C SER A 150 -2.01 3.18 10.37
N CYS A 151 -2.63 2.96 11.53
CA CYS A 151 -2.73 1.66 12.17
C CYS A 151 -4.16 1.14 12.00
N VAL A 152 -4.28 -0.01 11.32
CA VAL A 152 -5.54 -0.66 11.00
C VAL A 152 -5.67 -1.98 11.73
N PHE A 153 -6.87 -2.29 12.22
CA PHE A 153 -7.16 -3.54 12.91
C PHE A 153 -8.00 -4.46 12.03
N TRP A 154 -7.84 -5.77 12.19
CA TRP A 154 -8.70 -6.76 11.55
C TRP A 154 -9.95 -7.03 12.40
N GLU A 155 -11.13 -6.92 11.80
CA GLU A 155 -12.40 -7.30 12.43
C GLU A 155 -13.02 -8.51 11.71
N PRO A 156 -12.87 -9.73 12.26
CA PRO A 156 -13.39 -10.95 11.64
C PRO A 156 -14.91 -10.89 11.41
N ALA A 157 -15.67 -10.25 12.30
CA ALA A 157 -17.13 -10.18 12.17
C ALA A 157 -17.57 -9.28 11.00
N ALA A 158 -16.73 -8.32 10.60
CA ALA A 158 -16.97 -7.43 9.47
C ALA A 158 -16.31 -7.94 8.17
N GLY A 159 -15.41 -8.91 8.27
CA GLY A 159 -14.65 -9.44 7.12
C GLY A 159 -13.70 -8.40 6.50
N GLY A 160 -13.18 -7.47 7.30
CA GLY A 160 -12.37 -6.36 6.79
C GLY A 160 -11.54 -5.66 7.84
N ALA A 161 -10.71 -4.72 7.36
CA ALA A 161 -9.88 -3.89 8.23
C ALA A 161 -10.53 -2.52 8.49
N GLY A 162 -10.35 -2.00 9.71
CA GLY A 162 -10.77 -0.65 10.10
C GLY A 162 -9.58 0.20 10.55
N LEU A 163 -9.65 1.51 10.33
CA LEU A 163 -8.68 2.45 10.91
C LEU A 163 -8.91 2.52 12.43
N LEU A 164 -7.89 2.18 13.22
CA LEU A 164 -7.91 2.40 14.66
C LEU A 164 -7.47 3.83 14.99
N TYR A 165 -6.26 4.18 14.57
CA TYR A 165 -5.67 5.50 14.80
C TYR A 165 -4.50 5.78 13.85
N GLU A 166 -4.09 7.04 13.80
CA GLU A 166 -2.88 7.51 13.14
C GLU A 166 -1.85 7.94 14.19
N ARG A 167 -0.59 7.59 13.97
CA ARG A 167 0.52 7.97 14.84
C ARG A 167 1.61 8.69 14.06
N LEU A 168 2.50 9.36 14.79
CA LEU A 168 3.78 9.72 14.20
C LEU A 168 4.55 8.44 13.92
N ALA A 169 5.16 8.36 12.74
CA ALA A 169 6.13 7.32 12.46
C ALA A 169 7.23 7.45 13.52
N THR A 170 7.45 6.41 14.32
CA THR A 170 8.57 6.40 15.25
C THR A 170 9.84 6.57 14.43
N ALA A 171 10.69 7.53 14.78
CA ALA A 171 12.01 7.76 14.17
C ALA A 171 12.99 6.61 14.50
N ALA A 172 12.61 5.40 14.11
CA ALA A 172 13.42 4.19 14.13
C ALA A 172 13.41 3.70 12.67
N GLU A 173 14.07 4.43 11.78
CA GLU A 173 15.31 3.99 11.10
C GLU A 173 16.22 5.19 10.70
N GLU A 174 16.30 6.25 11.50
CA GLU A 174 17.38 7.26 11.35
C GLU A 174 18.77 6.73 11.78
N GLU A 175 18.84 5.49 12.27
CA GLU A 175 20.08 4.74 12.55
C GLU A 175 20.34 3.65 11.48
N ALA A 176 20.13 3.98 10.21
CA ALA A 176 20.86 3.32 9.12
C ALA A 176 22.30 3.84 9.13
N GLY A 177 23.12 3.26 10.02
CA GLY A 177 24.56 3.16 9.82
C GLY A 177 24.91 2.12 8.77
#